data_AF-A0AAV8Z1Q4-F1
#
_entry.id   AF-A0AAV8Z1Q4-F1
#
_cell.length_a   1.000
_cell.length_b   1.000
_cell.length_c   1.000
_cell.angle_alpha   90.00
_cell.angle_beta   90.00
_cell.angle_gamma   90.00
#
_symmetry.space_group_name_H-M   'P 1'
#
loop_
_entity.id
_entity.type
_entity.pdbx_description
1 polymer ?
#
loop_
_entity_poly.entity_id
_entity_poly.type
_entity_poly.pdbx_seq_one_letter_code
_entity_poly.pdbx_strand_id
1 'polypeptide(L)'
;MRSLKFHSGVSLQGEGTNFENRPGGNPAADYSEGASHVLAVIHQILNHHRALEQKWHAKKIKLHQRLALRLFQEDVKQVLDWLSNHGEVFIRKNTGIGRNLQKARVYQKSHEHFENVAQVMDAPDGGFWGH
;
A
#
# COMPACT_ATOMS: atom_id res chain seq x y z
N MET A 1 -41.76 -10.46 77.63
CA MET A 1 -40.68 -11.21 78.31
C MET A 1 -40.88 -12.71 78.12
N ARG A 2 -39.93 -13.41 77.50
CA ARG A 2 -39.61 -14.83 77.77
C ARG A 2 -38.10 -14.97 77.62
N SER A 3 -37.43 -15.50 78.64
CA SER A 3 -35.96 -15.61 78.68
C SER A 3 -35.55 -17.05 78.35
N LEU A 4 -34.69 -17.24 77.36
CA LEU A 4 -34.07 -18.53 77.09
C LEU A 4 -32.79 -18.65 77.94
N LYS A 5 -32.75 -19.68 78.79
CA LYS A 5 -31.58 -19.99 79.62
C LYS A 5 -30.54 -20.74 78.79
N PHE A 6 -29.39 -20.12 78.56
CA PHE A 6 -28.18 -20.87 78.21
C PHE A 6 -27.86 -21.86 79.32
N HIS A 7 -27.58 -23.11 78.95
CA HIS A 7 -26.97 -24.11 79.81
C HIS A 7 -25.57 -24.41 79.27
N SER A 8 -24.62 -24.68 80.16
CA SER A 8 -23.20 -24.83 79.83
C SER A 8 -22.72 -26.26 80.06
N GLY A 9 -21.77 -26.69 79.24
CA GLY A 9 -20.95 -27.88 79.46
C GLY A 9 -21.54 -29.20 78.95
N VAL A 10 -20.88 -29.80 77.96
CA VAL A 10 -19.91 -30.90 78.19
C VAL A 10 -19.04 -31.02 76.94
N SER A 11 -17.74 -31.24 77.11
CA SER A 11 -16.82 -31.49 76.01
C SER A 11 -16.90 -32.95 75.55
N LEU A 12 -17.01 -33.18 74.25
CA LEU A 12 -16.70 -34.47 73.63
C LEU A 12 -15.58 -34.28 72.61
N GLN A 13 -14.50 -35.01 72.80
CA GLN A 13 -13.31 -34.97 71.98
C GLN A 13 -13.49 -35.91 70.78
N GLY A 14 -13.73 -35.34 69.60
CA GLY A 14 -14.01 -36.07 68.36
C GLY A 14 -13.07 -35.65 67.23
N GLU A 15 -12.01 -36.42 67.05
CA GLU A 15 -11.18 -36.59 65.85
C GLU A 15 -11.21 -35.45 64.81
N GLY A 16 -10.25 -34.53 64.92
CA GLY A 16 -9.96 -33.59 63.83
C GLY A 16 -9.41 -34.33 62.61
N THR A 17 -10.26 -34.57 61.62
CA THR A 17 -9.87 -35.14 60.33
C THR A 17 -9.00 -34.12 59.56
N ASN A 18 -7.68 -34.27 59.68
CA ASN A 18 -6.72 -33.42 59.00
C ASN A 18 -6.75 -33.67 57.48
N PHE A 19 -7.57 -32.91 56.75
CA PHE A 19 -7.62 -32.89 55.29
C PHE A 19 -6.43 -32.11 54.72
N GLU A 20 -5.22 -32.57 55.03
CA GLU A 20 -3.99 -31.95 54.57
C GLU A 20 -3.74 -32.21 53.07
N ASN A 21 -3.25 -31.20 52.37
CA ASN A 21 -2.73 -31.26 51.00
C ASN A 21 -3.61 -31.97 49.95
N ARG A 22 -4.62 -31.24 49.45
CA ARG A 22 -4.82 -31.24 47.99
C ARG A 22 -3.82 -30.25 47.36
N PRO A 23 -3.01 -30.64 46.37
CA PRO A 23 -2.26 -29.71 45.53
C PRO A 23 -3.21 -29.01 44.53
N GLY A 24 -4.21 -28.31 45.05
CA GLY A 24 -5.11 -27.47 44.26
C GLY A 24 -4.45 -26.12 44.05
N GLY A 25 -3.85 -25.92 42.87
CA GLY A 25 -3.49 -24.57 42.40
C GLY A 25 -4.70 -23.64 42.51
N ASN A 26 -4.48 -22.37 42.85
CA ASN A 26 -5.56 -21.40 42.96
C ASN A 26 -6.11 -21.14 41.54
N PRO A 27 -7.32 -21.61 41.18
CA PRO A 27 -7.76 -21.57 39.79
C PRO A 27 -7.89 -20.13 39.27
N ALA A 28 -8.12 -19.15 40.14
CA ALA A 28 -8.15 -17.74 39.75
C ALA A 28 -6.76 -17.22 39.34
N ALA A 29 -5.67 -17.75 39.91
CA ALA A 29 -4.31 -17.45 39.48
C ALA A 29 -4.04 -18.03 38.09
N ASP A 30 -4.32 -19.33 37.91
CA ASP A 30 -4.13 -20.06 36.64
C ASP A 30 -4.91 -19.40 35.48
N TYR A 31 -6.16 -18.98 35.72
CA TYR A 31 -6.94 -18.20 34.75
C TYR A 31 -6.33 -16.82 34.46
N SER A 32 -5.79 -16.12 35.46
CA SER A 32 -5.15 -14.82 35.27
C SER A 32 -3.83 -14.90 34.48
N GLU A 33 -3.06 -15.96 34.68
CA GLU A 33 -1.83 -16.25 33.92
C GLU A 33 -2.17 -16.59 32.47
N GLY A 34 -3.15 -17.49 32.25
CA GLY A 34 -3.65 -17.83 30.92
C GLY A 34 -4.17 -16.62 30.15
N ALA A 35 -4.97 -15.75 30.79
CA ALA A 35 -5.46 -14.51 30.19
C ALA A 35 -4.31 -13.52 29.85
N SER A 36 -3.30 -13.42 30.73
CA SER A 36 -2.11 -12.59 30.50
C SER A 36 -1.27 -13.10 29.32
N HIS A 37 -1.11 -14.43 29.21
CA HIS A 37 -0.43 -15.07 28.08
C HIS A 37 -1.17 -14.83 26.75
N VAL A 38 -2.48 -15.03 26.72
CA VAL A 38 -3.32 -14.75 25.53
C VAL A 38 -3.20 -13.28 25.11
N LEU A 39 -3.25 -12.34 26.05
CA LEU A 39 -3.06 -10.91 25.76
C LEU A 39 -1.67 -10.60 25.19
N ALA A 40 -0.61 -11.23 25.73
CA ALA A 40 0.75 -11.10 25.22
C ALA A 40 0.89 -11.62 23.77
N VAL A 41 0.28 -12.77 23.46
CA VAL A 41 0.26 -13.34 22.10
C VAL A 41 -0.53 -12.44 21.14
N ILE A 42 -1.68 -11.89 21.55
CA ILE A 42 -2.44 -10.91 20.76
C ILE A 42 -1.58 -9.67 20.44
N HIS A 43 -0.86 -9.12 21.43
CA HIS A 43 0.04 -8.00 21.20
C HIS A 43 1.19 -8.33 20.23
N GLN A 44 1.77 -9.53 20.31
CA GLN A 44 2.79 -9.99 19.35
C GLN A 44 2.21 -10.09 17.92
N ILE A 45 1.04 -10.70 17.75
CA ILE A 45 0.35 -10.82 16.45
C ILE A 45 0.06 -9.44 15.84
N LEU A 46 -0.48 -8.49 16.63
CA LEU A 46 -0.77 -7.13 16.16
C LEU A 46 0.50 -6.37 15.77
N ASN A 47 1.61 -6.56 16.49
CA ASN A 47 2.89 -5.94 16.14
C ASN A 47 3.53 -6.57 14.89
N HIS A 48 3.40 -7.88 14.70
CA HIS A 48 3.81 -8.55 13.46
C HIS A 48 2.96 -8.10 12.27
N HIS A 49 1.64 -7.94 12.42
CA HIS A 49 0.76 -7.40 11.38
C HIS A 49 1.22 -6.01 10.93
N ARG A 50 1.37 -5.06 11.88
CA ARG A 50 1.87 -3.69 11.60
C ARG A 50 3.23 -3.71 10.88
N ALA A 51 4.15 -4.57 11.31
CA ALA A 51 5.47 -4.69 10.69
C ALA A 51 5.43 -5.29 9.27
N LEU A 52 4.48 -6.18 8.96
CA LEU A 52 4.24 -6.69 7.61
C LEU A 52 3.60 -5.62 6.72
N GLU A 53 2.60 -4.91 7.24
CA GLU A 53 1.88 -3.84 6.56
C GLU A 53 2.82 -2.69 6.14
N GLN A 54 3.69 -2.23 7.05
CA GLN A 54 4.74 -1.24 6.76
C GLN A 54 5.70 -1.72 5.65
N LYS A 55 6.15 -2.98 5.72
CA LYS A 55 7.04 -3.58 4.70
C LYS A 55 6.35 -3.71 3.34
N TRP A 56 5.05 -4.04 3.31
CA TRP A 56 4.24 -4.06 2.09
C TRP A 56 4.07 -2.65 1.51
N HIS A 57 3.69 -1.67 2.34
CA HIS A 57 3.45 -0.30 1.90
C HIS A 57 4.70 0.34 1.29
N ALA A 58 5.86 0.17 1.94
CA ALA A 58 7.15 0.63 1.43
C ALA A 58 7.55 -0.03 0.09
N LYS A 59 7.19 -1.31 -0.12
CA LYS A 59 7.36 -2.00 -1.42
C LYS A 59 6.40 -1.47 -2.48
N LYS A 60 5.12 -1.24 -2.13
CA LYS A 60 4.09 -0.69 -3.02
C LYS A 60 4.50 0.69 -3.55
N ILE A 61 4.92 1.60 -2.68
CA ILE A 61 5.42 2.93 -3.08
C ILE A 61 6.58 2.80 -4.06
N LYS A 62 7.60 1.99 -3.74
CA LYS A 62 8.77 1.79 -4.62
C LYS A 62 8.41 1.15 -5.96
N LEU A 63 7.38 0.31 -6.02
CA LEU A 63 6.88 -0.25 -7.29
C LEU A 63 6.18 0.81 -8.13
N HIS A 64 5.29 1.62 -7.53
CA HIS A 64 4.60 2.72 -8.22
C HIS A 64 5.59 3.77 -8.74
N GLN A 65 6.59 4.15 -7.94
CA GLN A 65 7.66 5.08 -8.35
C GLN A 65 8.49 4.53 -9.52
N ARG A 66 8.79 3.22 -9.52
CA ARG A 66 9.49 2.57 -10.64
C ARG A 66 8.63 2.53 -11.90
N LEU A 67 7.34 2.26 -11.79
CA LEU A 67 6.42 2.28 -12.94
C LEU A 67 6.33 3.69 -13.54
N ALA A 68 6.10 4.71 -12.73
CA ALA A 68 6.06 6.10 -13.18
C ALA A 68 7.37 6.55 -13.86
N LEU A 69 8.53 6.17 -13.30
CA LEU A 69 9.82 6.43 -13.93
C LEU A 69 10.00 5.68 -15.26
N ARG A 70 9.47 4.45 -15.38
CA ARG A 70 9.57 3.67 -16.62
C ARG A 70 8.68 4.21 -17.72
N LEU A 71 7.46 4.65 -17.39
CA LEU A 71 6.58 5.37 -18.31
C LEU A 71 7.26 6.67 -18.78
N PHE A 72 7.75 7.51 -17.87
CA PHE A 72 8.48 8.73 -18.25
C PHE A 72 9.75 8.47 -19.08
N GLN A 73 10.46 7.36 -18.83
CA GLN A 73 11.60 6.92 -19.64
C GLN A 73 11.21 6.41 -21.02
N GLU A 74 10.01 5.84 -21.17
CA GLU A 74 9.37 5.72 -22.46
C GLU A 74 9.10 7.12 -23.00
N ASP A 75 8.19 7.91 -22.42
CA ASP A 75 7.67 9.18 -22.96
C ASP A 75 8.75 10.10 -23.56
N VAL A 76 9.86 10.32 -22.83
CA VAL A 76 11.02 11.09 -23.33
C VAL A 76 11.63 10.50 -24.61
N LYS A 77 11.68 9.18 -24.74
CA LYS A 77 12.13 8.47 -25.95
C LYS A 77 11.18 8.68 -27.13
N GLN A 78 9.84 8.61 -26.99
CA GLN A 78 8.95 8.91 -28.14
C GLN A 78 9.08 10.37 -28.58
N VAL A 79 9.28 11.32 -27.66
CA VAL A 79 9.57 12.72 -28.02
C VAL A 79 10.89 12.85 -28.78
N LEU A 80 11.96 12.16 -28.35
CA LEU A 80 13.25 12.16 -29.05
C LEU A 80 13.18 11.46 -30.43
N ASP A 81 12.56 10.29 -30.50
CA ASP A 81 12.37 9.54 -31.75
C ASP A 81 11.50 10.36 -32.73
N TRP A 82 10.49 11.08 -32.25
CA TRP A 82 9.67 11.97 -33.08
C TRP A 82 10.43 13.19 -33.56
N LEU A 83 11.21 13.86 -32.70
CA LEU A 83 12.05 15.00 -33.08
C LEU A 83 13.07 14.61 -34.16
N SER A 84 13.68 13.44 -34.05
CA SER A 84 14.62 12.91 -35.05
C SER A 84 13.91 12.54 -36.37
N ASN A 85 12.82 11.76 -36.31
CA ASN A 85 12.20 11.21 -37.52
C ASN A 85 11.25 12.19 -38.25
N HIS A 86 10.64 13.13 -37.54
CA HIS A 86 9.71 14.12 -38.11
C HIS A 86 10.28 15.54 -38.05
N GLY A 87 10.78 15.98 -36.89
CA GLY A 87 11.29 17.33 -36.68
C GLY A 87 12.48 17.70 -37.57
N GLU A 88 13.60 16.98 -37.46
CA GLU A 88 14.79 17.21 -38.30
C GLU A 88 14.50 17.01 -39.79
N VAL A 89 13.67 16.01 -40.12
CA VAL A 89 13.25 15.71 -41.49
C VAL A 89 12.43 16.85 -42.08
N PHE A 90 11.54 17.47 -41.29
CA PHE A 90 10.78 18.66 -41.68
C PHE A 90 11.71 19.86 -41.88
N ILE A 91 12.56 20.18 -40.91
CA ILE A 91 13.50 21.32 -40.96
C ILE A 91 14.42 21.20 -42.20
N ARG A 92 15.01 20.02 -42.44
CA ARG A 92 15.90 19.74 -43.57
C ARG A 92 15.20 19.84 -44.94
N LYS A 93 13.87 19.63 -45.00
CA LYS A 93 13.07 19.76 -46.24
C LYS A 93 12.55 21.19 -46.49
N ASN A 94 12.39 22.00 -45.45
CA ASN A 94 11.67 23.28 -45.48
C ASN A 94 12.59 24.49 -45.25
N THR A 95 13.83 24.47 -45.77
CA THR A 95 14.86 25.51 -45.53
C THR A 95 14.64 26.85 -46.28
N GLY A 96 13.38 27.27 -46.51
CA GLY A 96 13.05 28.56 -47.10
C GLY A 96 11.64 28.66 -47.70
N ILE A 97 11.06 29.86 -47.67
CA ILE A 97 9.63 30.15 -47.90
C ILE A 97 9.10 29.75 -49.29
N GLY A 98 9.98 29.60 -50.29
CA GLY A 98 9.64 29.17 -51.65
C GLY A 98 9.57 30.33 -52.65
N ARG A 99 10.34 30.21 -53.74
CA ARG A 99 10.49 31.26 -54.76
C ARG A 99 9.30 31.39 -55.73
N ASN A 100 8.21 30.66 -55.52
CA ASN A 100 6.97 30.75 -56.27
C ASN A 100 5.79 30.10 -55.51
N LEU A 101 4.56 30.43 -55.93
CA LEU A 101 3.31 29.94 -55.32
C LEU A 101 3.22 28.41 -55.23
N GLN A 102 3.75 27.69 -56.24
CA GLN A 102 3.71 26.23 -56.25
C GLN A 102 4.60 25.62 -55.16
N LYS A 103 5.78 26.18 -54.89
CA LYS A 103 6.62 25.77 -53.75
C LYS A 103 6.00 26.17 -52.42
N ALA A 104 5.42 27.37 -52.32
CA ALA A 104 4.73 27.81 -51.10
C ALA A 104 3.59 26.84 -50.71
N ARG A 105 2.78 26.38 -51.68
CA ARG A 105 1.74 25.36 -51.45
C ARG A 105 2.28 23.99 -51.03
N VAL A 106 3.44 23.57 -51.54
CA VAL A 106 4.09 22.32 -51.12
C VAL A 106 4.59 22.43 -49.66
N TYR A 107 5.15 23.57 -49.27
CA TYR A 107 5.57 23.81 -47.89
C TYR A 107 4.38 23.96 -46.93
N GLN A 108 3.30 24.64 -47.34
CA GLN A 108 2.05 24.68 -46.60
C GLN A 108 1.52 23.26 -46.34
N LYS A 109 1.43 22.40 -47.37
CA LYS A 109 0.99 21.01 -47.19
C LYS A 109 1.95 20.18 -46.33
N SER A 110 3.25 20.48 -46.35
CA SER A 110 4.22 19.87 -45.43
C SER A 110 4.01 20.31 -43.99
N HIS A 111 3.55 21.55 -43.76
CA HIS A 111 3.27 22.11 -42.44
C HIS A 111 1.95 21.57 -41.88
N GLU A 112 0.89 21.55 -42.68
CA GLU A 112 -0.39 20.88 -42.37
C GLU A 112 -0.16 19.42 -41.97
N HIS A 113 0.67 18.68 -42.70
CA HIS A 113 1.02 17.31 -42.34
C HIS A 113 1.78 17.20 -41.01
N PHE A 114 2.71 18.12 -40.73
CA PHE A 114 3.46 18.18 -39.48
C PHE A 114 2.56 18.50 -38.28
N GLU A 115 1.64 19.46 -38.40
CA GLU A 115 0.67 19.79 -37.34
C GLU A 115 -0.27 18.61 -37.05
N ASN A 116 -0.77 17.91 -38.07
CA ASN A 116 -1.61 16.72 -37.86
C ASN A 116 -0.87 15.62 -37.09
N VAL A 117 0.41 15.36 -37.40
CA VAL A 117 1.21 14.34 -36.68
C VAL A 117 1.56 14.79 -35.26
N ALA A 118 1.71 16.10 -35.01
CA ALA A 118 1.89 16.64 -33.66
C ALA A 118 0.59 16.54 -32.82
N GLN A 119 -0.57 16.92 -33.37
CA GLN A 119 -1.86 16.89 -32.67
C GLN A 119 -2.29 15.47 -32.25
N VAL A 120 -1.87 14.44 -32.99
CA VAL A 120 -2.11 13.04 -32.60
C VAL A 120 -1.40 12.68 -31.27
N MET A 121 -0.28 13.32 -30.93
CA MET A 121 0.44 13.09 -29.67
C MET A 121 -0.24 13.72 -28.45
N ASP A 122 -1.06 14.77 -28.65
CA ASP A 122 -1.75 15.50 -27.58
C ASP A 122 -3.15 14.92 -27.22
N ALA A 123 -3.60 13.85 -27.90
CA ALA A 123 -4.97 13.33 -27.74
C ALA A 123 -5.17 12.54 -26.42
N PRO A 124 -6.08 12.96 -25.51
CA PRO A 124 -6.18 12.45 -24.14
C PRO A 124 -6.78 11.04 -24.02
N ASP A 125 -7.44 10.55 -25.07
CA ASP A 125 -8.21 9.32 -25.13
C ASP A 125 -7.52 8.18 -25.92
N GLY A 126 -6.22 8.34 -26.22
CA GLY A 126 -5.37 7.26 -26.73
C GLY A 126 -4.06 7.67 -27.42
N GLY A 127 -3.76 8.98 -27.55
CA GLY A 127 -2.70 9.50 -28.42
C GLY A 127 -1.26 9.40 -27.91
N PHE A 128 -1.05 9.05 -26.63
CA PHE A 128 0.29 9.10 -26.05
C PHE A 128 1.26 8.05 -26.59
N TRP A 129 0.74 6.90 -27.09
CA TRP A 129 1.54 5.78 -27.60
C TRP A 129 0.85 5.03 -28.75
N GLY A 130 1.15 5.45 -29.99
CA GLY A 130 0.79 4.73 -31.21
C GLY A 130 1.90 3.77 -31.67
N HIS A 131 1.55 2.50 -31.91
CA HIS A 131 2.36 1.54 -32.68
C HIS A 131 2.01 1.62 -34.18
#